data_AF-A0A2V6NQ86-F1
#
_entry.id   AF-A0A2V6NQ86-F1
#
_cell.length_a   1.000
_cell.length_b   1.000
_cell.length_c   1.000
_cell.angle_alpha   90.00
_cell.angle_beta   90.00
_cell.angle_gamma   90.00
#
_symmetry.space_group_name_H-M   'P 1'
#
loop_
_entity.id
_entity.type
_entity.pdbx_description
1 polymer ?
#
loop_
_entity_poly.entity_id
_entity_poly.type
_entity_poly.pdbx_seq_one_letter_code
_entity_poly.pdbx_strand_id
1 'polypeptide(L)'
;MGEFTRRSFIGKTAVAIGSFAALQKVVSAANPTDPGPANRVLDGQNPDSMWPPRTDSKSLVQNFKYPFSFANKRVYDGGWSREVTVRELPVSKTLAGVNMRLTAGGFRELHWHTASEWAIMLYGSARLTAIDLDGKSFVADVNKNDLWFFPPGIPHSIQGLNPDGCEFMLVFDDGNFSESETVLLSDAIGHLPPEVLAKNFAVSEQAFKDVPKQELFIFQADLPSSLEADQKVAAGTRGKSPRNLVFRTMEMPPSLQTKSGEVRIVDSSNFKVSTTAMALVTVHPGGLRELHWHPNADEWQYFISGKGRMTVVDTGNKARTMDFQEGDVGYVQKTLLHYVENTGDTDLVFLEMFGKVDRFQDLSFSEWLAHTPPEAVMAHLHIDKATFDAIPKNGGVVMPL
;
A
#
# COMPACT_ATOMS: atom_id res chain seq x y z
N MET A 1 -49.64 -28.30 -53.20
CA MET A 1 -49.39 -27.43 -54.37
C MET A 1 -48.88 -26.11 -53.80
N GLY A 2 -47.58 -25.97 -53.60
CA GLY A 2 -46.67 -25.23 -54.52
C GLY A 2 -46.51 -23.80 -53.96
N GLU A 3 -45.36 -23.17 -53.79
CA GLU A 3 -43.98 -23.41 -54.18
C GLU A 3 -43.06 -22.72 -53.16
N PHE A 4 -41.87 -23.28 -52.97
CA PHE A 4 -40.73 -22.62 -52.34
C PHE A 4 -40.09 -21.66 -53.33
N THR A 5 -39.88 -20.39 -52.95
CA THR A 5 -38.86 -19.54 -53.60
C THR A 5 -38.01 -18.82 -52.57
N ARG A 6 -36.72 -19.18 -52.55
CA ARG A 6 -35.63 -18.48 -51.87
C ARG A 6 -35.44 -17.10 -52.50
N ARG A 7 -35.50 -16.04 -51.69
CA ARG A 7 -34.79 -14.78 -51.97
C ARG A 7 -34.00 -14.36 -50.73
N SER A 8 -32.72 -14.12 -51.01
CA SER A 8 -31.65 -13.69 -50.13
C SER A 8 -31.97 -12.38 -49.40
N PHE A 9 -31.75 -12.37 -48.09
CA PHE A 9 -31.58 -11.14 -47.32
C PHE A 9 -30.19 -11.20 -46.66
N ILE A 10 -29.16 -10.73 -47.39
CA ILE A 10 -27.85 -10.42 -46.81
C ILE A 10 -27.94 -8.97 -46.34
N GLY A 11 -28.36 -8.79 -45.09
CA GLY A 11 -28.23 -7.53 -44.35
C GLY A 11 -26.85 -7.48 -43.72
N LYS A 12 -26.06 -6.48 -44.10
CA LYS A 12 -24.68 -6.25 -43.65
C LYS A 12 -24.65 -5.89 -42.16
N THR A 13 -24.22 -6.82 -41.32
CA THR A 13 -23.65 -6.50 -39.99
C THR A 13 -22.17 -6.23 -40.19
N ALA A 14 -21.81 -4.96 -40.43
CA ALA A 14 -20.44 -4.51 -40.37
C ALA A 14 -20.03 -4.46 -38.90
N VAL A 15 -19.43 -5.56 -38.45
CA VAL A 15 -18.79 -5.67 -37.15
C VAL A 15 -17.59 -4.71 -37.14
N ALA A 16 -17.67 -3.66 -36.32
CA ALA A 16 -16.56 -2.74 -36.05
C ALA A 16 -15.53 -3.42 -35.12
N ILE A 17 -14.81 -4.43 -35.62
CA ILE A 17 -13.60 -5.00 -35.00
C ILE A 17 -12.33 -4.24 -35.46
N GLY A 18 -12.49 -3.14 -36.21
CA GLY A 18 -11.38 -2.42 -36.83
C GLY A 18 -10.66 -1.36 -35.97
N SER A 19 -11.22 -0.92 -34.84
CA SER A 19 -10.73 0.28 -34.13
C SER A 19 -9.70 0.03 -33.03
N PHE A 20 -9.69 -1.14 -32.38
CA PHE A 20 -8.67 -1.44 -31.35
C PHE A 20 -7.31 -1.81 -31.96
N ALA A 21 -7.29 -2.63 -33.02
CA ALA A 21 -6.04 -3.02 -33.68
C ALA A 21 -5.40 -1.87 -34.48
N ALA A 22 -6.21 -0.92 -34.97
CA ALA A 22 -5.72 0.25 -35.70
C ALA A 22 -5.10 1.30 -34.77
N LEU A 23 -5.63 1.50 -33.55
CA LEU A 23 -4.96 2.36 -32.55
C LEU A 23 -3.63 1.77 -32.09
N GLN A 24 -3.54 0.44 -31.92
CA GLN A 24 -2.28 -0.23 -31.59
C GLN A 24 -1.23 -0.08 -32.70
N LYS A 25 -1.66 -0.05 -33.97
CA LYS A 25 -0.76 0.15 -35.12
C LYS A 25 -0.21 1.57 -35.24
N VAL A 26 -0.95 2.60 -34.84
CA VAL A 26 -0.53 4.00 -34.97
C VAL A 26 0.46 4.43 -33.87
N VAL A 27 0.48 3.74 -32.73
CA VAL A 27 1.50 3.95 -31.67
C VAL A 27 2.79 3.15 -31.95
N SER A 28 2.75 2.15 -32.84
CA SER A 28 3.87 1.24 -33.13
C SER A 28 4.86 1.70 -34.21
N ALA A 29 5.11 3.01 -34.33
CA ALA A 29 6.17 3.50 -35.22
C ALA A 29 7.57 3.15 -34.65
N ALA A 30 8.03 1.93 -35.01
CA ALA A 30 9.41 1.45 -35.09
C ALA A 30 10.25 1.43 -33.81
N ASN A 31 9.81 0.69 -32.78
CA ASN A 31 10.78 0.12 -31.84
C ASN A 31 11.65 -0.91 -32.59
N PRO A 32 12.97 -0.95 -32.33
CA PRO A 32 13.84 -1.99 -32.86
C PRO A 32 13.30 -3.39 -32.54
N THR A 33 13.62 -4.38 -33.37
CA THR A 33 13.32 -5.77 -33.02
C THR A 33 14.11 -6.18 -31.78
N ASP A 34 13.48 -6.92 -30.87
CA ASP A 34 14.10 -7.52 -29.69
C ASP A 34 14.10 -9.07 -29.79
N PRO A 35 15.04 -9.65 -30.57
CA PRO A 35 15.06 -11.08 -30.90
C PRO A 35 15.70 -11.97 -29.82
N GLY A 36 16.27 -11.38 -28.75
CA GLY A 36 16.92 -12.14 -27.70
C GLY A 36 15.95 -13.00 -26.87
N PRO A 37 16.46 -13.89 -26.00
CA PRO A 37 15.64 -14.55 -25.00
C PRO A 37 14.94 -13.52 -24.11
N ALA A 38 13.63 -13.65 -23.93
CA ALA A 38 12.82 -12.67 -23.19
C ALA A 38 11.71 -13.36 -22.39
N ASN A 39 11.31 -12.75 -21.27
CA ASN A 39 10.12 -13.17 -20.53
C ASN A 39 8.92 -12.36 -21.01
N ARG A 40 8.29 -12.81 -22.10
CA ARG A 40 7.20 -12.09 -22.76
C ARG A 40 6.00 -11.77 -21.86
N VAL A 41 5.79 -12.55 -20.79
CA VAL A 41 4.72 -12.28 -19.81
C VAL A 41 5.09 -11.06 -18.96
N LEU A 42 6.32 -10.99 -18.44
CA LEU A 42 6.80 -9.82 -17.70
C LEU A 42 6.93 -8.60 -18.61
N ASP A 43 7.40 -8.76 -19.85
CA ASP A 43 7.48 -7.68 -20.83
C ASP A 43 6.08 -7.06 -21.05
N GLY A 44 5.05 -7.90 -21.17
CA GLY A 44 3.66 -7.47 -21.35
C GLY A 44 3.03 -6.83 -20.12
N GLN A 45 3.57 -7.07 -18.92
CA GLN A 45 3.18 -6.40 -17.69
C GLN A 45 3.89 -5.06 -17.51
N ASN A 46 5.02 -4.85 -18.19
CA ASN A 46 5.83 -3.64 -18.06
C ASN A 46 6.10 -2.96 -19.41
N PRO A 47 5.05 -2.60 -20.18
CA PRO A 47 5.21 -2.03 -21.52
C PRO A 47 6.01 -0.71 -21.54
N ASP A 48 5.78 0.20 -20.58
CA ASP A 48 6.51 1.46 -20.47
C ASP A 48 7.93 1.26 -19.90
N SER A 49 8.21 0.16 -19.22
CA SER A 49 9.59 -0.17 -18.80
C SER A 49 10.39 -0.82 -19.94
N MET A 50 9.73 -1.66 -20.75
CA MET A 50 10.31 -2.31 -21.92
C MET A 50 10.56 -1.32 -23.06
N TRP A 51 9.63 -0.40 -23.27
CA TRP A 51 9.73 0.65 -24.28
C TRP A 51 9.44 2.02 -23.65
N PRO A 52 10.43 2.60 -22.94
CA PRO A 52 10.25 3.85 -22.21
C PRO A 52 9.74 5.02 -23.05
N PRO A 53 8.96 5.93 -22.44
CA PRO A 53 8.64 7.21 -23.05
C PRO A 53 9.92 7.91 -23.53
N ARG A 54 9.85 8.60 -24.67
CA ARG A 54 11.01 9.29 -25.26
C ARG A 54 11.60 10.39 -24.36
N THR A 55 10.84 10.80 -23.35
CA THR A 55 11.22 11.78 -22.32
C THR A 55 12.01 11.18 -21.15
N ASP A 56 12.06 9.84 -21.02
CA ASP A 56 12.95 9.20 -20.07
C ASP A 56 14.42 9.46 -20.44
N SER A 57 15.24 9.66 -19.40
CA SER A 57 16.64 10.00 -19.61
C SER A 57 17.50 8.77 -19.93
N LYS A 58 18.65 8.98 -20.58
CA LYS A 58 19.67 7.93 -20.76
C LYS A 58 20.42 7.60 -19.45
N SER A 59 20.29 8.45 -18.44
CA SER A 59 20.95 8.31 -17.14
C SER A 59 20.15 7.39 -16.24
N LEU A 60 20.86 6.62 -15.39
CA LEU A 60 20.21 5.71 -14.47
C LEU A 60 19.48 6.47 -13.35
N VAL A 61 18.18 6.24 -13.23
CA VAL A 61 17.38 6.47 -12.03
C VAL A 61 17.33 5.15 -11.25
N GLN A 62 17.56 5.22 -9.94
CA GLN A 62 17.54 4.05 -9.06
C GLN A 62 16.22 3.29 -9.23
N ASN A 63 16.26 1.95 -9.12
CA ASN A 63 15.05 1.15 -9.19
C ASN A 63 14.08 1.54 -8.06
N PHE A 64 12.83 1.82 -8.40
CA PHE A 64 11.79 2.27 -7.47
C PHE A 64 10.53 1.40 -7.52
N LYS A 65 10.64 0.19 -8.08
CA LYS A 65 9.58 -0.82 -8.09
C LYS A 65 10.08 -2.16 -7.56
N TYR A 66 9.28 -2.84 -6.74
CA TYR A 66 9.51 -4.24 -6.40
C TYR A 66 8.19 -5.01 -6.23
N PRO A 67 7.97 -6.11 -6.98
CA PRO A 67 6.77 -6.94 -6.80
C PRO A 67 6.86 -7.83 -5.56
N PHE A 68 5.85 -7.84 -4.69
CA PHE A 68 5.78 -8.81 -3.57
C PHE A 68 5.79 -10.27 -4.02
N SER A 69 5.49 -10.55 -5.30
CA SER A 69 5.59 -11.90 -5.87
C SER A 69 7.03 -12.44 -5.90
N PHE A 70 8.04 -11.58 -5.82
CA PHE A 70 9.46 -11.97 -5.77
C PHE A 70 9.98 -12.10 -4.33
N ALA A 71 9.28 -11.55 -3.35
CA ALA A 71 9.66 -11.65 -1.95
C ALA A 71 9.55 -13.09 -1.44
N ASN A 72 10.48 -13.50 -0.57
CA ASN A 72 10.44 -14.81 0.06
C ASN A 72 9.19 -14.93 0.96
N LYS A 73 8.41 -15.99 0.76
CA LYS A 73 7.20 -16.25 1.54
C LYS A 73 7.50 -17.29 2.63
N ARG A 74 7.41 -16.86 3.89
CA ARG A 74 7.48 -17.74 5.06
C ARG A 74 6.08 -18.27 5.34
N VAL A 75 5.94 -19.59 5.43
CA VAL A 75 4.63 -20.27 5.59
C VAL A 75 4.60 -20.99 6.92
N TYR A 76 3.46 -20.90 7.59
CA TYR A 76 3.17 -21.44 8.90
C TYR A 76 1.79 -22.11 8.89
N ASP A 77 1.49 -22.93 9.90
CA ASP A 77 0.19 -23.60 10.00
C ASP A 77 -0.99 -22.60 10.08
N GLY A 78 -0.78 -21.44 10.71
CA GLY A 78 -1.78 -20.39 10.87
C GLY A 78 -1.77 -19.29 9.81
N GLY A 79 -0.92 -19.38 8.77
CA GLY A 79 -0.79 -18.28 7.80
C GLY A 79 0.54 -18.21 7.07
N TRP A 80 0.83 -17.04 6.51
CA TRP A 80 2.11 -16.74 5.86
C TRP A 80 2.45 -15.27 5.93
N SER A 81 3.73 -14.96 5.74
CA SER A 81 4.25 -13.60 5.69
C SER A 81 5.34 -13.47 4.62
N ARG A 82 5.52 -12.26 4.10
CA ARG A 82 6.59 -11.87 3.17
C ARG A 82 6.82 -10.38 3.26
N GLU A 83 8.06 -9.95 3.03
CA GLU A 83 8.48 -8.58 3.24
C GLU A 83 9.17 -7.99 1.99
N VAL A 84 9.02 -6.67 1.82
CA VAL A 84 9.81 -5.86 0.89
C VAL A 84 10.43 -4.74 1.71
N THR A 85 11.74 -4.83 1.87
CA THR A 85 12.54 -3.96 2.73
C THR A 85 13.57 -3.22 1.88
N VAL A 86 14.49 -2.50 2.51
CA VAL A 86 15.66 -1.93 1.83
C VAL A 86 16.54 -3.00 1.15
N ARG A 87 16.44 -4.27 1.56
CA ARG A 87 17.18 -5.39 0.93
C ARG A 87 16.65 -5.69 -0.47
N GLU A 88 15.34 -5.61 -0.66
CA GLU A 88 14.65 -5.86 -1.92
C GLU A 88 14.56 -4.59 -2.77
N LEU A 89 14.27 -3.45 -2.15
CA LEU A 89 14.11 -2.15 -2.78
C LEU A 89 15.03 -1.11 -2.12
N PRO A 90 16.31 -0.99 -2.54
CA PRO A 90 17.31 -0.19 -1.82
C PRO A 90 17.08 1.33 -1.78
N VAL A 91 16.14 1.84 -2.57
CA VAL A 91 15.72 3.25 -2.50
C VAL A 91 14.83 3.48 -1.27
N SER A 92 14.14 2.43 -0.80
CA SER A 92 13.19 2.44 0.31
C SER A 92 13.89 2.39 1.67
N LYS A 93 14.54 3.49 2.04
CA LYS A 93 15.33 3.57 3.29
C LYS A 93 14.50 3.89 4.52
N THR A 94 13.37 4.58 4.34
CA THR A 94 12.57 5.11 5.46
C THR A 94 11.40 4.22 5.84
N LEU A 95 10.99 3.32 4.94
CA LEU A 95 9.81 2.48 5.08
C LEU A 95 10.08 1.07 4.57
N ALA A 96 9.45 0.08 5.20
CA ALA A 96 9.42 -1.31 4.76
C ALA A 96 7.98 -1.84 4.82
N GLY A 97 7.63 -2.75 3.92
CA GLY A 97 6.28 -3.35 3.86
C GLY A 97 6.31 -4.84 4.16
N VAL A 98 5.33 -5.32 4.93
CA VAL A 98 5.09 -6.75 5.16
C VAL A 98 3.67 -7.08 4.73
N ASN A 99 3.53 -8.02 3.80
CA ASN A 99 2.25 -8.59 3.44
C ASN A 99 2.06 -9.91 4.20
N MET A 100 1.00 -9.98 4.99
CA MET A 100 0.75 -11.10 5.89
C MET A 100 -0.69 -11.60 5.76
N ARG A 101 -0.85 -12.91 5.88
CA ARG A 101 -2.13 -13.62 5.89
C ARG A 101 -2.21 -14.48 7.15
N LEU A 102 -3.35 -14.44 7.83
CA LEU A 102 -3.67 -15.33 8.95
C LEU A 102 -5.00 -16.03 8.69
N THR A 103 -5.02 -17.36 8.68
CA THR A 103 -6.24 -18.19 8.51
C THR A 103 -7.27 -17.90 9.62
N ALA A 104 -8.49 -18.41 9.50
CA ALA A 104 -9.44 -18.35 10.61
C ALA A 104 -8.85 -19.04 11.86
N GLY A 105 -8.68 -18.29 12.95
CA GLY A 105 -7.98 -18.72 14.17
C GLY A 105 -6.44 -18.64 14.09
N GLY A 106 -5.88 -18.37 12.90
CA GLY A 106 -4.45 -18.11 12.72
C GLY A 106 -4.04 -16.87 13.52
N PHE A 107 -2.93 -16.99 14.25
CA PHE A 107 -2.53 -16.03 15.27
C PHE A 107 -1.12 -15.52 14.95
N ARG A 108 -0.99 -14.21 14.73
CA ARG A 108 0.30 -13.51 14.81
C ARG A 108 0.60 -13.29 16.29
N GLU A 109 1.66 -13.95 16.74
CA GLU A 109 2.06 -14.03 18.15
C GLU A 109 2.06 -12.67 18.85
N LEU A 110 1.82 -12.65 20.17
CA LEU A 110 2.07 -11.46 21.00
C LEU A 110 3.52 -11.00 20.86
N HIS A 111 3.70 -9.75 20.44
CA HIS A 111 5.02 -9.21 20.14
C HIS A 111 5.07 -7.69 20.25
N TRP A 112 6.27 -7.13 20.18
CA TRP A 112 6.52 -5.71 19.98
C TRP A 112 7.78 -5.49 19.13
N HIS A 113 8.01 -4.26 18.69
CA HIS A 113 9.17 -3.88 17.89
C HIS A 113 9.49 -2.38 18.06
N THR A 114 10.65 -1.96 17.56
CA THR A 114 11.16 -0.58 17.66
C THR A 114 10.53 0.37 16.65
N ALA A 115 10.12 -0.13 15.49
CA ALA A 115 9.42 0.65 14.48
C ALA A 115 7.97 0.92 14.91
N SER A 116 7.37 1.99 14.40
CA SER A 116 5.92 2.13 14.40
C SER A 116 5.33 1.16 13.36
N GLU A 117 4.18 0.56 13.66
CA GLU A 117 3.45 -0.27 12.70
C GLU A 117 2.18 0.46 12.28
N TRP A 118 2.04 0.72 10.98
CA TRP A 118 0.80 1.16 10.37
C TRP A 118 0.27 0.03 9.48
N ALA A 119 -1.04 -0.21 9.46
CA ALA A 119 -1.59 -1.26 8.61
C ALA A 119 -2.90 -0.91 7.94
N ILE A 120 -3.18 -1.59 6.82
CA ILE A 120 -4.49 -1.65 6.19
C ILE A 120 -4.91 -3.11 5.97
N MET A 121 -6.18 -3.39 6.29
CA MET A 121 -6.78 -4.68 6.02
C MET A 121 -7.17 -4.82 4.54
N LEU A 122 -6.58 -5.78 3.84
CA LEU A 122 -6.82 -6.02 2.41
C LEU A 122 -7.98 -7.01 2.17
N TYR A 123 -8.09 -8.01 3.05
CA TYR A 123 -9.08 -9.08 2.96
C TYR A 123 -9.52 -9.54 4.35
N GLY A 124 -10.79 -9.91 4.46
CA GLY A 124 -11.33 -10.58 5.65
C GLY A 124 -11.39 -9.70 6.90
N SER A 125 -11.16 -10.32 8.06
CA SER A 125 -11.25 -9.65 9.36
C SER A 125 -10.32 -10.27 10.41
N ALA A 126 -9.91 -9.45 11.37
CA ALA A 126 -9.01 -9.84 12.44
C ALA A 126 -9.42 -9.23 13.79
N ARG A 127 -9.03 -9.90 14.88
CA ARG A 127 -9.03 -9.30 16.22
C ARG A 127 -7.63 -8.83 16.57
N LEU A 128 -7.55 -7.59 17.02
CA LEU A 128 -6.34 -6.95 17.53
C LEU A 128 -6.38 -6.90 19.05
N THR A 129 -5.23 -7.07 19.68
CA THR A 129 -5.04 -6.73 21.10
C THR A 129 -3.84 -5.83 21.26
N ALA A 130 -3.87 -4.93 22.25
CA ALA A 130 -2.73 -4.13 22.68
C ALA A 130 -2.93 -3.66 24.13
N ILE A 131 -1.92 -3.00 24.71
CA ILE A 131 -2.03 -2.29 25.99
C ILE A 131 -1.50 -0.86 25.85
N ASP A 132 -1.97 0.06 26.68
CA ASP A 132 -1.35 1.37 26.82
C ASP A 132 -0.30 1.42 27.95
N LEU A 133 0.37 2.57 28.09
CA LEU A 133 1.41 2.80 29.09
C LEU A 133 0.88 2.76 30.54
N ASP A 134 -0.44 2.87 30.75
CA ASP A 134 -1.09 2.71 32.05
C ASP A 134 -1.50 1.26 32.32
N GLY A 135 -1.20 0.34 31.39
CA GLY A 135 -1.56 -1.07 31.44
C GLY A 135 -3.05 -1.32 31.20
N LYS A 136 -3.77 -0.39 30.55
CA LYS A 136 -5.17 -0.60 30.15
C LYS A 136 -5.22 -1.31 28.81
N SER A 137 -6.20 -2.18 28.64
CA SER A 137 -6.30 -3.02 27.44
C SER A 137 -6.96 -2.31 26.27
N PHE A 138 -6.54 -2.67 25.07
CA PHE A 138 -7.22 -2.36 23.82
C PHE A 138 -7.52 -3.69 23.12
N VAL A 139 -8.79 -3.93 22.76
CA VAL A 139 -9.22 -5.09 21.97
C VAL A 139 -10.26 -4.62 20.97
N ALA A 140 -10.01 -4.86 19.69
CA ALA A 140 -10.87 -4.41 18.60
C ALA A 140 -10.88 -5.39 17.43
N ASP A 141 -12.03 -5.52 16.77
CA ASP A 141 -12.12 -6.22 15.49
C ASP A 141 -11.96 -5.21 14.34
N VAL A 142 -11.24 -5.61 13.30
CA VAL A 142 -10.98 -4.86 12.07
C VAL A 142 -11.41 -5.68 10.86
N ASN A 143 -11.96 -5.01 9.84
CA ASN A 143 -12.44 -5.59 8.59
C ASN A 143 -11.71 -4.96 7.41
N LYS A 144 -11.90 -5.50 6.20
CA LYS A 144 -11.39 -4.93 4.96
C LYS A 144 -11.54 -3.39 4.91
N ASN A 145 -10.45 -2.71 4.55
CA ASN A 145 -10.26 -1.25 4.51
C ASN A 145 -10.10 -0.54 5.86
N ASP A 146 -10.27 -1.23 6.99
CA ASP A 146 -9.91 -0.67 8.29
C ASP A 146 -8.39 -0.63 8.46
N LEU A 147 -7.95 0.32 9.29
CA LEU A 147 -6.55 0.55 9.60
C LEU A 147 -6.27 0.28 11.07
N TRP A 148 -5.01 0.03 11.39
CA TRP A 148 -4.52 0.22 12.74
C TRP A 148 -3.16 0.92 12.75
N PHE A 149 -2.82 1.45 13.92
CA PHE A 149 -1.51 2.00 14.20
C PHE A 149 -1.05 1.58 15.59
N PHE A 150 0.11 0.91 15.66
CA PHE A 150 0.79 0.60 16.91
C PHE A 150 2.04 1.46 17.06
N PRO A 151 2.10 2.33 18.08
CA PRO A 151 3.30 3.09 18.38
C PRO A 151 4.49 2.17 18.73
N PRO A 152 5.73 2.66 18.58
CA PRO A 152 6.94 1.94 18.95
C PRO A 152 6.86 1.33 20.35
N GLY A 153 7.20 0.05 20.46
CA GLY A 153 7.28 -0.68 21.74
C GLY A 153 5.95 -1.03 22.40
N ILE A 154 4.80 -0.69 21.80
CA ILE A 154 3.49 -1.11 22.31
C ILE A 154 3.24 -2.58 21.91
N PRO A 155 3.14 -3.51 22.87
CA PRO A 155 2.94 -4.92 22.55
C PRO A 155 1.51 -5.16 22.07
N HIS A 156 1.38 -6.03 21.07
CA HIS A 156 0.13 -6.30 20.40
C HIS A 156 0.08 -7.72 19.82
N SER A 157 -1.10 -8.12 19.33
CA SER A 157 -1.29 -9.35 18.55
C SER A 157 -2.41 -9.20 17.53
N ILE A 158 -2.45 -10.14 16.58
CA ILE A 158 -3.43 -10.16 15.50
C ILE A 158 -3.93 -11.60 15.36
N GLN A 159 -5.25 -11.79 15.33
CA GLN A 159 -5.85 -13.11 15.10
C GLN A 159 -6.87 -13.05 13.97
N GLY A 160 -6.73 -13.91 12.96
CA GLY A 160 -7.70 -14.04 11.89
C GLY A 160 -9.05 -14.56 12.40
N LEU A 161 -10.14 -13.97 11.93
CA LEU A 161 -11.51 -14.31 12.34
C LEU A 161 -12.26 -15.11 11.26
N ASN A 162 -13.46 -15.58 11.60
CA ASN A 162 -14.35 -16.19 10.61
C ASN A 162 -14.74 -15.21 9.48
N PRO A 163 -15.06 -15.73 8.28
CA PRO A 163 -15.08 -17.15 7.93
C PRO A 163 -13.73 -17.72 7.47
N ASP A 164 -12.77 -16.88 7.04
CA ASP A 164 -11.54 -17.35 6.37
C ASP A 164 -10.25 -16.78 6.97
N GLY A 165 -10.35 -15.81 7.88
CA GLY A 165 -9.24 -15.07 8.44
C GLY A 165 -9.07 -13.72 7.75
N CYS A 166 -7.81 -13.30 7.59
CA CYS A 166 -7.47 -11.99 7.06
C CYS A 166 -6.18 -12.00 6.23
N GLU A 167 -6.06 -11.01 5.35
CA GLU A 167 -4.80 -10.59 4.72
C GLU A 167 -4.68 -9.06 4.84
N PHE A 168 -3.48 -8.58 5.14
CA PHE A 168 -3.23 -7.17 5.41
C PHE A 168 -1.82 -6.75 4.96
N MET A 169 -1.66 -5.44 4.79
CA MET A 169 -0.37 -4.81 4.56
C MET A 169 0.05 -4.09 5.84
N LEU A 170 1.22 -4.43 6.37
CA LEU A 170 1.91 -3.69 7.42
C LEU A 170 2.97 -2.81 6.78
N VAL A 171 3.14 -1.61 7.31
CA VAL A 171 4.15 -0.65 6.89
C VAL A 171 4.87 -0.16 8.14
N PHE A 172 6.19 -0.33 8.15
CA PHE A 172 7.06 0.03 9.26
C PHE A 172 7.92 1.24 8.88
N ASP A 173 8.09 2.18 9.81
CA ASP A 173 8.84 3.43 9.60
C ASP A 173 10.38 3.28 9.69
N ASP A 174 10.88 2.13 9.27
CA ASP A 174 12.31 1.85 9.06
C ASP A 174 12.50 0.91 7.87
N GLY A 175 13.25 1.34 6.85
CA GLY A 175 13.55 0.50 5.69
C GLY A 175 14.39 -0.73 6.03
N ASN A 176 15.11 -0.73 7.15
CA ASN A 176 15.90 -1.89 7.61
C ASN A 176 15.06 -2.91 8.37
N PHE A 177 13.79 -2.62 8.66
CA PHE A 177 12.92 -3.53 9.39
C PHE A 177 12.96 -4.94 8.77
N SER A 178 12.84 -5.94 9.63
CA SER A 178 12.66 -7.33 9.27
C SER A 178 11.57 -7.90 10.17
N GLU A 179 10.61 -8.61 9.58
CA GLU A 179 9.59 -9.29 10.38
C GLU A 179 10.22 -10.33 11.33
N SER A 180 11.44 -10.79 11.03
CA SER A 180 12.21 -11.71 11.87
C SER A 180 12.85 -11.04 13.09
N GLU A 181 12.80 -9.71 13.21
CA GLU A 181 13.47 -8.94 14.27
C GLU A 181 12.48 -8.32 15.26
N THR A 182 11.25 -8.86 15.32
CA THR A 182 10.28 -8.53 16.38
C THR A 182 10.61 -9.26 17.67
N VAL A 183 10.29 -8.66 18.82
CA VAL A 183 10.41 -9.35 20.11
C VAL A 183 9.15 -10.16 20.37
N LEU A 184 9.26 -11.49 20.28
CA LEU A 184 8.16 -12.45 20.41
C LEU A 184 8.01 -12.93 21.86
N LEU A 185 6.79 -13.14 22.33
CA LEU A 185 6.53 -13.57 23.71
C LEU A 185 7.17 -14.93 24.03
N SER A 186 6.99 -15.92 23.17
CA SER A 186 7.54 -17.28 23.31
C SER A 186 9.05 -17.29 23.25
N ASP A 187 9.65 -16.50 22.34
CA ASP A 187 11.09 -16.35 22.26
C ASP A 187 11.66 -15.67 23.51
N ALA A 188 11.04 -14.57 23.96
CA ALA A 188 11.44 -13.85 25.15
C ALA A 188 11.35 -14.73 26.40
N ILE A 189 10.25 -15.45 26.61
CA ILE A 189 10.11 -16.35 27.77
C ILE A 189 11.11 -17.52 27.64
N GLY A 190 11.32 -18.07 26.44
CA GLY A 190 12.28 -19.16 26.20
C GLY A 190 13.74 -18.79 26.53
N HIS A 191 14.08 -17.51 26.52
CA HIS A 191 15.41 -16.98 26.83
C HIS A 191 15.56 -16.38 28.24
N LEU A 192 14.53 -16.45 29.08
CA LEU A 192 14.58 -15.98 30.46
C LEU A 192 14.77 -17.15 31.44
N PRO A 193 15.62 -17.00 32.50
CA PRO A 193 15.79 -18.04 33.49
C PRO A 193 14.46 -18.38 34.21
N PRO A 194 14.08 -19.66 34.35
CA PRO A 194 12.85 -20.07 35.01
C PRO A 194 12.68 -19.50 36.42
N GLU A 195 13.76 -19.35 37.18
CA GLU A 195 13.75 -18.78 38.53
C GLU A 195 13.45 -17.28 38.55
N VAL A 196 13.77 -16.55 37.48
CA VAL A 196 13.41 -15.14 37.30
C VAL A 196 11.93 -15.04 36.92
N LEU A 197 11.48 -15.89 35.99
CA LEU A 197 10.06 -15.97 35.62
C LEU A 197 9.18 -16.35 36.81
N ALA A 198 9.59 -17.34 37.61
CA ALA A 198 8.90 -17.77 38.83
C ALA A 198 8.70 -16.61 39.81
N LYS A 199 9.76 -15.83 40.05
CA LYS A 199 9.68 -14.62 40.90
C LYS A 199 8.76 -13.56 40.31
N ASN A 200 8.84 -13.31 39.00
CA ASN A 200 8.05 -12.28 38.33
C ASN A 200 6.55 -12.62 38.29
N PHE A 201 6.20 -13.87 38.01
CA PHE A 201 4.82 -14.35 37.91
C PHE A 201 4.23 -14.79 39.25
N ALA A 202 5.03 -14.81 40.32
CA ALA A 202 4.66 -15.31 41.64
C ALA A 202 4.14 -16.77 41.62
N VAL A 203 4.81 -17.63 40.84
CA VAL A 203 4.50 -19.07 40.71
C VAL A 203 5.76 -19.92 40.91
N SER A 204 5.60 -21.23 40.95
CA SER A 204 6.72 -22.19 40.94
C SER A 204 7.43 -22.22 39.60
N GLU A 205 8.74 -22.47 39.56
CA GLU A 205 9.51 -22.75 38.33
C GLU A 205 8.89 -23.87 37.49
N GLN A 206 8.21 -24.81 38.14
CA GLN A 206 7.50 -25.91 37.49
C GLN A 206 6.38 -25.42 36.55
N ALA A 207 5.89 -24.18 36.69
CA ALA A 207 4.91 -23.61 35.77
C ALA A 207 5.47 -23.42 34.35
N PHE A 208 6.80 -23.36 34.19
CA PHE A 208 7.45 -23.06 32.92
C PHE A 208 8.04 -24.28 32.20
N LYS A 209 7.82 -25.51 32.71
CA LYS A 209 8.41 -26.74 32.13
C LYS A 209 8.02 -27.00 30.66
N ASP A 210 6.83 -26.55 30.27
CA ASP A 210 6.22 -26.84 28.96
C ASP A 210 6.18 -25.59 28.08
N VAL A 211 6.84 -24.50 28.48
CA VAL A 211 6.95 -23.28 27.66
C VAL A 211 7.70 -23.62 26.35
N PRO A 212 7.26 -23.05 25.21
CA PRO A 212 7.98 -23.22 23.94
C PRO A 212 9.45 -22.81 24.05
N LYS A 213 10.33 -23.59 23.43
CA LYS A 213 11.79 -23.31 23.38
C LYS A 213 12.22 -22.53 22.14
N GLN A 214 11.29 -22.27 21.24
CA GLN A 214 11.47 -21.56 19.98
C GLN A 214 10.27 -20.65 19.78
N GLU A 215 10.48 -19.61 18.98
CA GLU A 215 9.40 -18.72 18.56
C GLU A 215 8.24 -19.48 17.91
N LEU A 216 7.02 -19.02 18.15
CA LEU A 216 5.83 -19.49 17.42
C LEU A 216 5.60 -18.66 16.16
N PHE A 217 5.85 -17.35 16.24
CA PHE A 217 5.70 -16.34 15.18
C PHE A 217 4.28 -16.23 14.61
N ILE A 218 3.86 -17.20 13.81
CA ILE A 218 2.49 -17.43 13.35
C ILE A 218 2.14 -18.87 13.67
N PHE A 219 1.02 -19.08 14.36
CA PHE A 219 0.54 -20.41 14.72
C PHE A 219 -0.98 -20.50 14.62
N GLN A 220 -1.50 -21.71 14.50
CA GLN A 220 -2.94 -21.94 14.49
C GLN A 220 -3.48 -22.02 15.92
N ALA A 221 -4.56 -21.30 16.21
CA ALA A 221 -5.31 -21.39 17.46
C ALA A 221 -6.81 -21.59 17.21
N ASP A 222 -7.55 -21.87 18.27
CA ASP A 222 -9.01 -21.80 18.24
C ASP A 222 -9.45 -20.35 18.00
N LEU A 223 -10.62 -20.18 17.38
CA LEU A 223 -11.23 -18.87 17.20
C LEU A 223 -11.47 -18.20 18.56
N PRO A 224 -11.33 -16.87 18.64
CA PRO A 224 -11.55 -16.17 19.90
C PRO A 224 -13.04 -16.18 20.27
N SER A 225 -13.33 -15.82 21.52
CA SER A 225 -14.71 -15.62 21.98
C SER A 225 -15.37 -14.41 21.28
N SER A 226 -16.58 -14.02 21.68
CA SER A 226 -17.15 -12.74 21.19
C SER A 226 -16.27 -11.55 21.57
N LEU A 227 -16.23 -10.50 20.75
CA LEU A 227 -15.46 -9.27 21.02
C LEU A 227 -15.79 -8.68 22.41
N GLU A 228 -17.06 -8.66 22.79
CA GLU A 228 -17.50 -8.14 24.09
C GLU A 228 -16.90 -8.92 25.27
N ALA A 229 -16.86 -10.26 25.16
CA ALA A 229 -16.28 -11.12 26.19
C ALA A 229 -14.77 -10.87 26.34
N ASP A 230 -14.02 -10.84 25.25
CA ASP A 230 -12.58 -10.60 25.28
C ASP A 230 -12.26 -9.18 25.79
N GLN A 231 -13.03 -8.18 25.35
CA GLN A 231 -12.90 -6.81 25.86
C GLN A 231 -13.16 -6.73 27.37
N LYS A 232 -14.13 -7.48 27.89
CA LYS A 232 -14.44 -7.51 29.32
C LYS A 232 -13.32 -8.19 30.12
N VAL A 233 -12.82 -9.32 29.63
CA VAL A 233 -11.73 -10.07 30.28
C VAL A 233 -10.44 -9.25 30.27
N ALA A 234 -10.05 -8.71 29.12
CA ALA A 234 -8.82 -7.94 28.97
C ALA A 234 -8.84 -6.62 29.77
N ALA A 235 -10.00 -5.98 29.93
CA ALA A 235 -10.12 -4.77 30.73
C ALA A 235 -9.75 -5.00 32.21
N GLY A 236 -10.08 -6.18 32.75
CA GLY A 236 -9.81 -6.52 34.15
C GLY A 236 -10.22 -5.39 35.11
N THR A 237 -9.36 -5.09 36.08
CA THR A 237 -9.57 -3.99 37.05
C THR A 237 -9.06 -2.63 36.56
N ARG A 238 -8.21 -2.58 35.53
CA ARG A 238 -7.62 -1.33 35.00
C ARG A 238 -8.51 -0.63 33.98
N GLY A 239 -9.46 -1.35 33.39
CA GLY A 239 -10.37 -0.85 32.37
C GLY A 239 -9.77 -0.89 30.96
N LYS A 240 -10.57 -0.38 30.01
CA LYS A 240 -10.18 -0.25 28.60
C LYS A 240 -9.35 1.03 28.40
N SER A 241 -8.38 0.99 27.50
CA SER A 241 -7.63 2.17 27.09
C SER A 241 -8.57 3.18 26.44
N PRO A 242 -8.43 4.49 26.73
CA PRO A 242 -9.15 5.54 26.01
C PRO A 242 -8.57 5.79 24.61
N ARG A 243 -7.38 5.23 24.30
CA ARG A 243 -6.75 5.37 22.98
C ARG A 243 -7.41 4.41 22.01
N ASN A 244 -7.88 4.94 20.89
CA ASN A 244 -8.31 4.11 19.77
C ASN A 244 -7.13 3.92 18.82
N LEU A 245 -6.72 2.66 18.64
CA LEU A 245 -5.61 2.26 17.75
C LEU A 245 -6.11 1.79 16.38
N VAL A 246 -7.41 1.91 16.12
CA VAL A 246 -8.06 1.52 14.86
C VAL A 246 -8.72 2.73 14.21
N PHE A 247 -8.67 2.79 12.88
CA PHE A 247 -9.33 3.83 12.08
C PHE A 247 -10.20 3.19 11.00
N ARG A 248 -11.44 3.69 10.84
CA ARG A 248 -12.42 3.16 9.88
C ARG A 248 -12.40 3.99 8.59
N THR A 249 -11.49 3.69 7.68
CA THR A 249 -11.23 4.51 6.47
C THR A 249 -12.46 4.76 5.63
N MET A 250 -13.35 3.76 5.50
CA MET A 250 -14.54 3.88 4.64
C MET A 250 -15.71 4.59 5.32
N GLU A 251 -15.61 4.88 6.62
CA GLU A 251 -16.62 5.66 7.35
C GLU A 251 -16.36 7.18 7.24
N MET A 252 -15.17 7.60 6.79
CA MET A 252 -14.91 9.00 6.46
C MET A 252 -15.28 9.32 5.00
N PRO A 253 -15.77 10.54 4.71
CA PRO A 253 -15.87 11.00 3.34
C PRO A 253 -14.46 11.09 2.71
N PRO A 254 -14.35 10.99 1.38
CA PRO A 254 -13.12 11.36 0.69
C PRO A 254 -12.62 12.73 1.15
N SER A 255 -11.30 12.84 1.37
CA SER A 255 -10.66 14.12 1.63
C SER A 255 -10.75 15.02 0.40
N LEU A 256 -10.62 14.41 -0.79
CA LEU A 256 -10.76 15.04 -2.09
C LEU A 256 -11.44 14.07 -3.06
N GLN A 257 -12.29 14.59 -3.95
CA GLN A 257 -13.01 13.80 -4.93
C GLN A 257 -13.21 14.59 -6.22
N THR A 258 -12.92 13.96 -7.36
CA THR A 258 -13.21 14.48 -8.70
C THR A 258 -13.99 13.44 -9.50
N LYS A 259 -14.33 13.76 -10.75
CA LYS A 259 -14.98 12.79 -11.65
C LYS A 259 -14.07 11.62 -12.05
N SER A 260 -12.76 11.76 -11.84
CA SER A 260 -11.75 10.78 -12.26
C SER A 260 -11.17 9.99 -11.10
N GLY A 261 -11.61 10.23 -9.87
CA GLY A 261 -11.14 9.49 -8.71
C GLY A 261 -11.33 10.20 -7.38
N GLU A 262 -10.75 9.64 -6.34
CA GLU A 262 -10.84 10.16 -4.98
C GLU A 262 -9.61 9.82 -4.14
N VAL A 263 -9.39 10.62 -3.10
CA VAL A 263 -8.31 10.42 -2.13
C VAL A 263 -8.87 10.50 -0.71
N ARG A 264 -8.51 9.53 0.14
CA ARG A 264 -8.74 9.58 1.59
C ARG A 264 -7.40 9.72 2.30
N ILE A 265 -7.24 10.82 3.02
CA ILE A 265 -6.03 11.13 3.78
C ILE A 265 -6.27 10.78 5.24
N VAL A 266 -5.39 9.94 5.80
CA VAL A 266 -5.38 9.57 7.21
C VAL A 266 -4.03 9.95 7.81
N ASP A 267 -4.06 10.87 8.76
CA ASP A 267 -2.86 11.41 9.43
C ASP A 267 -3.23 11.83 10.88
N SER A 268 -2.33 12.51 11.60
CA SER A 268 -2.58 12.91 12.99
C SER A 268 -3.75 13.91 13.15
N SER A 269 -4.28 14.49 12.07
CA SER A 269 -5.46 15.35 12.12
C SER A 269 -6.76 14.60 12.39
N ASN A 270 -6.89 13.35 11.95
CA ASN A 270 -8.08 12.51 12.12
C ASN A 270 -7.77 11.20 12.84
N PHE A 271 -6.57 10.65 12.70
CA PHE A 271 -6.08 9.48 13.42
C PHE A 271 -4.97 9.86 14.40
N LYS A 272 -5.38 10.43 15.55
CA LYS A 272 -4.52 11.16 16.51
C LYS A 272 -3.31 10.38 17.05
N VAL A 273 -3.36 9.04 17.02
CA VAL A 273 -2.26 8.20 17.52
C VAL A 273 -1.15 7.98 16.48
N SER A 274 -1.43 8.24 15.20
CA SER A 274 -0.51 7.94 14.10
C SER A 274 0.61 8.96 13.98
N THR A 275 1.85 8.48 13.84
CA THR A 275 3.03 9.27 13.43
C THR A 275 3.47 8.95 12.00
N THR A 276 2.56 8.34 11.24
CA THR A 276 2.68 8.02 9.81
C THR A 276 1.44 8.57 9.11
N ALA A 277 1.63 9.28 8.00
CA ALA A 277 0.53 9.73 7.16
C ALA A 277 0.30 8.74 6.02
N MET A 278 -0.96 8.65 5.58
CA MET A 278 -1.39 7.79 4.48
C MET A 278 -2.36 8.55 3.58
N ALA A 279 -2.28 8.31 2.27
CA ALA A 279 -3.35 8.60 1.33
C ALA A 279 -3.78 7.32 0.59
N LEU A 280 -5.08 6.99 0.63
CA LEU A 280 -5.68 5.91 -0.15
C LEU A 280 -6.26 6.55 -1.40
N VAL A 281 -5.63 6.26 -2.54
CA VAL A 281 -5.93 6.89 -3.83
C VAL A 281 -6.68 5.89 -4.70
N THR A 282 -7.79 6.35 -5.29
CA THR A 282 -8.49 5.65 -6.36
C THR A 282 -8.46 6.53 -7.60
N VAL A 283 -7.94 5.99 -8.71
CA VAL A 283 -7.90 6.64 -10.01
C VAL A 283 -8.74 5.81 -10.99
N HIS A 284 -9.81 6.39 -11.52
CA HIS A 284 -10.67 5.74 -12.51
C HIS A 284 -9.93 5.52 -13.85
N PRO A 285 -10.41 4.63 -14.73
CA PRO A 285 -9.78 4.38 -16.03
C PRO A 285 -9.49 5.66 -16.82
N GLY A 286 -8.24 5.80 -17.29
CA GLY A 286 -7.75 6.99 -17.99
C GLY A 286 -7.49 8.22 -17.10
N GLY A 287 -7.77 8.14 -15.81
CA GLY A 287 -7.46 9.19 -14.85
C GLY A 287 -5.97 9.27 -14.51
N LEU A 288 -5.61 10.36 -13.82
CA LEU A 288 -4.22 10.68 -13.46
C LEU A 288 -4.17 11.26 -12.05
N ARG A 289 -3.47 10.60 -11.12
CA ARG A 289 -2.92 11.27 -9.92
C ARG A 289 -1.93 12.30 -10.42
N GLU A 290 -2.24 13.58 -10.22
CA GLU A 290 -1.61 14.69 -10.93
C GLU A 290 -0.09 14.78 -10.71
N LEU A 291 0.58 15.61 -11.51
CA LEU A 291 1.97 15.96 -11.28
C LEU A 291 2.11 16.68 -9.93
N HIS A 292 2.88 16.10 -9.02
CA HIS A 292 3.08 16.65 -7.68
C HIS A 292 4.38 16.13 -7.05
N TRP A 293 4.71 16.66 -5.87
CA TRP A 293 5.78 16.14 -5.02
C TRP A 293 5.45 16.35 -3.55
N HIS A 294 6.14 15.60 -2.70
CA HIS A 294 6.01 15.68 -1.24
C HIS A 294 7.21 16.45 -0.65
N PRO A 295 6.98 17.60 0.00
CA PRO A 295 8.07 18.43 0.54
C PRO A 295 8.56 17.96 1.91
N ASN A 296 7.87 17.02 2.57
CA ASN A 296 8.14 16.63 3.95
C ASN A 296 8.71 15.21 4.10
N ALA A 297 8.36 14.26 3.25
CA ALA A 297 8.77 12.85 3.37
C ALA A 297 9.04 12.18 2.00
N ASP A 298 9.73 11.05 2.06
CA ASP A 298 9.69 10.06 0.99
C ASP A 298 8.29 9.43 0.96
N GLU A 299 7.86 8.97 -0.21
CA GLU A 299 6.60 8.29 -0.42
C GLU A 299 6.87 6.81 -0.72
N TRP A 300 6.28 5.93 0.07
CA TRP A 300 6.24 4.50 -0.20
C TRP A 300 4.85 4.11 -0.69
N GLN A 301 4.77 3.28 -1.72
CA GLN A 301 3.51 2.94 -2.37
C GLN A 301 3.23 1.44 -2.33
N TYR A 302 1.95 1.08 -2.21
CA TYR A 302 1.48 -0.28 -2.46
C TYR A 302 0.27 -0.28 -3.37
N PHE A 303 0.37 -0.99 -4.49
CA PHE A 303 -0.68 -1.10 -5.49
C PHE A 303 -1.61 -2.25 -5.12
N ILE A 304 -2.82 -1.90 -4.68
CA ILE A 304 -3.84 -2.84 -4.19
C ILE A 304 -4.58 -3.49 -5.36
N SER A 305 -4.97 -2.71 -6.36
CA SER A 305 -5.68 -3.20 -7.55
C SER A 305 -5.48 -2.31 -8.77
N GLY A 306 -5.72 -2.87 -9.96
CA GLY A 306 -5.65 -2.14 -11.22
C GLY A 306 -4.24 -2.08 -11.79
N LYS A 307 -4.07 -1.23 -12.81
CA LYS A 307 -2.82 -1.06 -13.55
C LYS A 307 -2.55 0.42 -13.77
N GLY A 308 -1.29 0.80 -13.65
CA GLY A 308 -0.87 2.16 -13.91
C GLY A 308 0.57 2.27 -14.32
N ARG A 309 1.01 3.49 -14.56
CA ARG A 309 2.42 3.83 -14.72
C ARG A 309 2.74 5.09 -13.95
N MET A 310 4.00 5.21 -13.55
CA MET A 310 4.53 6.39 -12.88
C MET A 310 5.85 6.77 -13.50
N THR A 311 6.01 8.06 -13.80
CA THR A 311 7.33 8.65 -14.08
C THR A 311 7.81 9.38 -12.85
N VAL A 312 9.05 9.10 -12.43
CA VAL A 312 9.75 9.88 -11.41
C VAL A 312 10.80 10.75 -12.11
N VAL A 313 10.74 12.06 -11.88
CA VAL A 313 11.72 13.03 -12.37
C VAL A 313 12.72 13.33 -11.26
N ASP A 314 13.97 12.93 -11.49
CA ASP A 314 15.11 13.16 -10.59
C ASP A 314 15.97 14.34 -11.09
N THR A 315 16.76 14.88 -10.17
CA THR A 315 17.72 15.94 -10.41
C THR A 315 18.78 15.56 -11.44
N GLY A 316 19.32 16.55 -12.15
CA GLY A 316 20.41 16.33 -13.11
C GLY A 316 19.96 15.71 -14.43
N ASN A 317 18.78 16.13 -14.93
CA ASN A 317 18.20 15.68 -16.21
C ASN A 317 17.95 14.17 -16.24
N LYS A 318 17.25 13.68 -15.21
CA LYS A 318 16.91 12.27 -15.05
C LYS A 318 15.41 12.07 -14.94
N ALA A 319 14.90 11.10 -15.68
CA ALA A 319 13.53 10.66 -15.56
C ALA A 319 13.46 9.18 -15.91
N ARG A 320 12.61 8.45 -15.21
CA ARG A 320 12.34 7.04 -15.48
C ARG A 320 10.88 6.73 -15.22
N THR A 321 10.29 5.98 -16.14
CA THR A 321 8.93 5.48 -16.10
C THR A 321 8.92 3.99 -15.77
N MET A 322 8.01 3.59 -14.90
CA MET A 322 7.74 2.19 -14.59
C MET A 322 6.25 1.92 -14.56
N ASP A 323 5.87 0.72 -14.99
CA ASP A 323 4.52 0.21 -14.90
C ASP A 323 4.28 -0.38 -13.52
N PHE A 324 3.06 -0.34 -13.01
CA PHE A 324 2.67 -0.88 -11.71
C PHE A 324 1.34 -1.63 -11.83
N GLN A 325 1.19 -2.68 -11.04
CA GLN A 325 -0.03 -3.46 -10.92
C GLN A 325 -0.21 -3.99 -9.50
N GLU A 326 -1.35 -4.61 -9.26
CA GLU A 326 -1.68 -5.32 -8.01
C GLU A 326 -0.50 -6.15 -7.45
N GLY A 327 -0.13 -5.85 -6.20
CA GLY A 327 0.96 -6.49 -5.48
C GLY A 327 2.34 -5.84 -5.63
N ASP A 328 2.46 -4.78 -6.42
CA ASP A 328 3.72 -4.03 -6.57
C ASP A 328 3.91 -3.01 -5.44
N VAL A 329 5.17 -2.85 -5.03
CA VAL A 329 5.66 -1.75 -4.18
C VAL A 329 6.30 -0.69 -5.05
N GLY A 330 5.97 0.57 -4.79
CA GLY A 330 6.59 1.75 -5.40
C GLY A 330 7.32 2.62 -4.36
N TYR A 331 8.21 3.49 -4.81
CA TYR A 331 8.86 4.46 -3.94
C TYR A 331 9.21 5.75 -4.68
N VAL A 332 8.99 6.89 -4.05
CA VAL A 332 9.42 8.20 -4.56
C VAL A 332 10.19 8.91 -3.46
N GLN A 333 11.44 9.28 -3.75
CA GLN A 333 12.23 10.05 -2.79
C GLN A 333 11.62 11.45 -2.63
N LYS A 334 11.72 11.98 -1.41
CA LYS A 334 11.26 13.30 -1.02
C LYS A 334 11.65 14.35 -2.07
N THR A 335 10.71 15.25 -2.36
CA THR A 335 10.82 16.34 -3.35
C THR A 335 10.91 15.95 -4.82
N LEU A 336 10.96 14.66 -5.18
CA LEU A 336 10.96 14.29 -6.59
C LEU A 336 9.56 14.41 -7.19
N LEU A 337 9.50 15.08 -8.35
CA LEU A 337 8.27 15.27 -9.10
C LEU A 337 7.85 13.93 -9.72
N HIS A 338 6.58 13.58 -9.56
CA HIS A 338 6.03 12.37 -10.15
C HIS A 338 4.52 12.49 -10.41
N TYR A 339 3.97 11.49 -11.10
CA TYR A 339 2.53 11.30 -11.32
C TYR A 339 2.22 9.81 -11.31
N VAL A 340 0.95 9.42 -11.14
CA VAL A 340 0.49 8.04 -11.33
C VAL A 340 -0.72 8.01 -12.25
N GLU A 341 -0.57 7.43 -13.44
CA GLU A 341 -1.63 7.35 -14.46
C GLU A 341 -2.26 5.96 -14.44
N ASN A 342 -3.59 5.89 -14.53
CA ASN A 342 -4.28 4.62 -14.73
C ASN A 342 -4.26 4.22 -16.21
N THR A 343 -3.51 3.16 -16.53
CA THR A 343 -3.34 2.62 -17.88
C THR A 343 -4.26 1.42 -18.16
N GLY A 344 -5.05 1.00 -17.17
CA GLY A 344 -5.99 -0.10 -17.24
C GLY A 344 -7.41 0.30 -17.60
N ASP A 345 -8.30 -0.69 -17.55
CA ASP A 345 -9.74 -0.59 -17.79
C ASP A 345 -10.58 -0.72 -16.50
N THR A 346 -9.93 -0.85 -15.34
CA THR A 346 -10.53 -0.86 -14.02
C THR A 346 -9.96 0.25 -13.15
N ASP A 347 -10.56 0.49 -11.98
CA ASP A 347 -9.98 1.41 -10.99
C ASP A 347 -8.58 0.95 -10.57
N LEU A 348 -7.66 1.92 -10.57
CA LEU A 348 -6.34 1.81 -9.97
C LEU A 348 -6.45 2.28 -8.52
N VAL A 349 -6.16 1.39 -7.57
CA VAL A 349 -6.22 1.68 -6.14
C VAL A 349 -4.87 1.41 -5.51
N PHE A 350 -4.29 2.41 -4.86
CA PHE A 350 -2.99 2.30 -4.23
C PHE A 350 -2.89 3.16 -2.96
N LEU A 351 -1.91 2.82 -2.12
CA LEU A 351 -1.54 3.58 -0.94
C LEU A 351 -0.37 4.50 -1.28
N GLU A 352 -0.39 5.71 -0.75
CA GLU A 352 0.78 6.58 -0.57
C GLU A 352 1.07 6.65 0.94
N MET A 353 2.25 6.21 1.38
CA MET A 353 2.64 6.10 2.78
C MET A 353 3.84 6.99 3.09
N PHE A 354 3.76 7.73 4.19
CA PHE A 354 4.77 8.71 4.59
C PHE A 354 5.21 8.47 6.03
N GLY A 355 6.40 7.90 6.20
CA GLY A 355 6.97 7.54 7.49
C GLY A 355 7.59 8.73 8.21
N LYS A 356 7.57 8.69 9.55
CA LYS A 356 8.15 9.71 10.43
C LYS A 356 7.63 11.13 10.17
N VAL A 357 6.44 11.25 9.62
CA VAL A 357 5.68 12.49 9.49
C VAL A 357 4.25 12.24 9.95
N ASP A 358 3.74 13.14 10.77
CA ASP A 358 2.41 13.00 11.35
C ASP A 358 1.32 13.68 10.50
N ARG A 359 1.70 14.42 9.44
CA ARG A 359 0.80 15.11 8.52
C ARG A 359 1.14 14.82 7.06
N PHE A 360 0.11 14.57 6.25
CA PHE A 360 0.24 14.53 4.79
C PHE A 360 0.52 15.94 4.25
N GLN A 361 1.44 16.05 3.31
CA GLN A 361 1.70 17.29 2.58
C GLN A 361 2.12 16.96 1.15
N ASP A 362 1.48 17.58 0.17
CA ASP A 362 1.93 17.61 -1.21
C ASP A 362 1.92 19.05 -1.75
N LEU A 363 2.54 19.23 -2.91
CA LEU A 363 2.46 20.44 -3.70
C LEU A 363 2.05 20.05 -5.13
N SER A 364 0.88 20.53 -5.56
CA SER A 364 0.42 20.36 -6.94
C SER A 364 1.29 21.20 -7.88
N PHE A 365 1.78 20.57 -8.96
CA PHE A 365 2.52 21.25 -10.01
C PHE A 365 1.64 22.28 -10.73
N SER A 366 0.37 21.94 -10.98
CA SER A 366 -0.60 22.84 -11.61
C SER A 366 -0.87 24.07 -10.74
N GLU A 367 -1.15 23.85 -9.46
CA GLU A 367 -1.43 24.93 -8.50
C GLU A 367 -0.22 25.87 -8.35
N TRP A 368 1.00 25.32 -8.26
CA TRP A 368 2.22 26.13 -8.21
C TRP A 368 2.36 27.05 -9.42
N LEU A 369 2.17 26.52 -10.63
CA LEU A 369 2.26 27.32 -11.86
C LEU A 369 1.15 28.36 -11.94
N ALA A 370 -0.09 27.98 -11.59
CA ALA A 370 -1.24 28.89 -11.62
C ALA A 370 -1.13 30.05 -10.61
N HIS A 371 -0.38 29.86 -9.53
CA HIS A 371 -0.11 30.88 -8.51
C HIS A 371 1.25 31.58 -8.65
N THR A 372 1.94 31.37 -9.78
CA THR A 372 3.16 32.10 -10.15
C THR A 372 2.82 33.21 -11.17
N PRO A 373 3.49 34.38 -11.15
CA PRO A 373 3.26 35.42 -12.17
C PRO A 373 3.30 34.84 -13.60
N PRO A 374 2.27 35.08 -14.44
CA PRO A 374 2.14 34.45 -15.75
C PRO A 374 3.37 34.65 -16.64
N GLU A 375 3.96 35.84 -16.60
CA GLU A 375 5.15 36.20 -17.38
C GLU A 375 6.35 35.33 -17.00
N ALA A 376 6.49 34.97 -15.72
CA ALA A 376 7.55 34.09 -15.26
C ALA A 376 7.33 32.67 -15.80
N VAL A 377 6.12 32.12 -15.67
CA VAL A 377 5.83 30.76 -16.16
C VAL A 377 5.97 30.66 -17.68
N MET A 378 5.38 31.60 -18.43
CA MET A 378 5.49 31.64 -19.89
C MET A 378 6.94 31.83 -20.35
N ALA A 379 7.76 32.60 -19.63
CA ALA A 379 9.17 32.76 -19.95
C ALA A 379 9.98 31.45 -19.75
N HIS A 380 9.62 30.63 -18.76
CA HIS A 380 10.29 29.34 -18.50
C HIS A 380 9.82 28.23 -19.44
N LEU A 381 8.51 28.13 -19.69
CA LEU A 381 7.91 27.02 -20.43
C LEU A 381 7.74 27.31 -21.93
N HIS A 382 7.89 28.57 -22.33
CA HIS A 382 7.67 29.04 -23.71
C HIS A 382 6.28 28.69 -24.26
N ILE A 383 5.26 28.71 -23.37
CA ILE A 383 3.85 28.48 -23.72
C ILE A 383 3.12 29.80 -23.94
N ASP A 384 2.02 29.75 -24.70
CA ASP A 384 1.17 30.92 -24.91
C ASP A 384 0.25 31.18 -23.71
N LYS A 385 -0.34 32.38 -23.69
CA LYS A 385 -1.22 32.80 -22.60
C LYS A 385 -2.48 31.94 -22.49
N ALA A 386 -3.00 31.44 -23.61
CA ALA A 386 -4.17 30.56 -23.61
C ALA A 386 -3.86 29.22 -22.90
N THR A 387 -2.69 28.65 -23.13
CA THR A 387 -2.20 27.43 -22.47
C THR A 387 -1.98 27.69 -20.98
N PHE A 388 -1.35 28.81 -20.62
CA PHE A 388 -1.19 29.19 -19.22
C PHE A 388 -2.54 29.35 -18.50
N ASP A 389 -3.49 30.07 -19.10
CA ASP A 389 -4.80 30.32 -18.51
C ASP A 389 -5.65 29.04 -18.35
N ALA A 390 -5.30 27.96 -19.08
CA ALA A 390 -5.93 26.65 -18.98
C ALA A 390 -5.37 25.78 -17.84
N ILE A 391 -4.25 26.17 -17.19
CA ILE A 391 -3.69 25.43 -16.06
C ILE A 391 -4.68 25.45 -14.88
N PRO A 392 -5.02 24.29 -14.29
CA PRO A 392 -5.92 24.22 -13.14
C PRO A 392 -5.40 25.04 -11.95
N LYS A 393 -6.26 25.91 -11.40
CA LYS A 393 -5.86 26.82 -10.31
C LYS A 393 -5.77 26.18 -8.93
N ASN A 394 -6.63 25.20 -8.65
CA ASN A 394 -6.71 24.57 -7.32
C ASN A 394 -6.14 23.14 -7.33
N GLY A 395 -5.24 22.84 -8.28
CA GLY A 395 -4.83 21.47 -8.57
C GLY A 395 -6.00 20.60 -9.06
N GLY A 396 -5.75 19.30 -9.19
CA GLY A 396 -6.78 18.30 -9.46
C GLY A 396 -6.76 17.12 -8.50
N VAL A 397 -5.62 16.87 -7.84
CA VAL A 397 -5.20 15.64 -7.14
C VAL A 397 -5.38 14.40 -8.00
N VAL A 398 -6.60 14.11 -8.44
CA VAL A 398 -6.90 13.24 -9.58
C VAL A 398 -7.52 14.06 -10.72
N MET A 399 -6.79 14.20 -11.83
CA MET A 399 -7.17 15.09 -12.94
C MET A 399 -8.45 14.63 -13.65
N PRO A 400 -9.40 15.55 -13.90
CA PRO A 400 -10.61 15.25 -14.66
C PRO A 400 -10.27 14.86 -16.10
N LEU A 401 -10.87 13.78 -16.61
CA LEU A 401 -10.80 13.34 -18.02
C LEU A 401 -11.24 14.41 -19.02
#